data_AF-A0A9C9T903-F1
#
_entry.id   AF-A0A9C9T903-F1
#
_cell.length_a   1.000
_cell.length_b   1.000
_cell.length_c   1.000
_cell.angle_alpha   90.00
_cell.angle_beta   90.00
_cell.angle_gamma   90.00
#
_symmetry.space_group_name_H-M   'P 1'
#
loop_
_entity.id
_entity.type
_entity.pdbx_description
1 polymer ?
#
loop_
_entity_poly.entity_id
_entity_poly.type
_entity_poly.pdbx_seq_one_letter_code
_entity_poly.pdbx_strand_id
1 'polypeptide(L)'
;MTFPETRTNRWHKWLPGIIISLAVIIALAFVVDWGQFWVSFRQVRFTTVASLALLSFFSLVFRSLAWRSLLENKLSVVDAFLCENIGYLLNNLLPFRLGELARAVVGAE
;
A
#
# COMPACT_ATOMS: atom_id res chain seq x y z
N MET A 1 -37.89 13.19 10.28
CA MET A 1 -37.65 12.01 9.43
C MET A 1 -36.32 11.41 9.87
N THR A 2 -36.35 10.40 10.72
CA THR A 2 -35.14 9.78 11.32
C THR A 2 -34.80 8.51 10.54
N PHE A 3 -33.63 8.47 9.92
CA PHE A 3 -33.13 7.28 9.22
C PHE A 3 -32.69 6.21 10.23
N PRO A 4 -33.05 4.93 10.04
CA PRO A 4 -32.62 3.86 10.94
C PRO A 4 -31.14 3.51 10.67
N GLU A 5 -30.28 3.64 11.69
CA GLU A 5 -28.94 3.05 11.67
C GLU A 5 -29.03 1.52 11.77
N THR A 6 -29.00 0.82 10.64
CA THR A 6 -28.76 -0.62 10.66
C THR A 6 -27.28 -0.88 10.93
N ARG A 7 -26.93 -1.10 12.20
CA ARG A 7 -25.61 -1.55 12.66
C ARG A 7 -25.38 -3.01 12.22
N THR A 8 -25.21 -3.23 10.92
CA THR A 8 -24.92 -4.56 10.38
C THR A 8 -23.49 -4.95 10.76
N ASN A 9 -23.35 -6.06 11.49
CA ASN A 9 -22.07 -6.61 11.91
C ASN A 9 -21.29 -7.14 10.70
N ARG A 10 -20.56 -6.23 10.02
CA ARG A 10 -19.85 -6.48 8.75
C ARG A 10 -18.65 -7.43 8.85
N TRP A 11 -18.32 -7.95 10.03
CA TRP A 11 -17.17 -8.83 10.27
C TRP A 11 -17.24 -10.13 9.44
N HIS A 12 -18.45 -10.65 9.20
CA HIS A 12 -18.67 -11.83 8.36
C HIS A 12 -18.22 -11.65 6.90
N LYS A 13 -18.12 -10.41 6.40
CA LYS A 13 -17.66 -10.12 5.04
C LYS A 13 -16.15 -10.32 4.85
N TRP A 14 -15.38 -10.34 5.94
CA TRP A 14 -13.92 -10.53 5.92
C TRP A 14 -13.50 -12.00 6.00
N LEU A 15 -14.36 -12.84 6.59
CA LEU A 15 -14.13 -14.28 6.73
C LEU A 15 -13.76 -15.00 5.43
N PRO A 16 -14.49 -14.84 4.29
CA PRO A 16 -14.16 -15.56 3.08
C PRO A 16 -12.77 -15.19 2.52
N GLY A 17 -12.39 -13.90 2.59
CA GLY A 17 -11.06 -13.46 2.15
C GLY A 17 -9.92 -14.03 3.00
N ILE A 18 -10.13 -14.14 4.32
CA ILE A 18 -9.15 -14.73 5.25
C ILE A 18 -9.01 -16.23 4.97
N ILE A 19 -10.12 -16.96 4.80
CA ILE A 19 -10.09 -18.40 4.53
C ILE A 19 -9.35 -18.70 3.23
N ILE A 20 -9.64 -17.95 2.16
CA ILE A 20 -8.96 -18.13 0.87
C ILE A 20 -7.47 -17.82 1.00
N SER A 21 -7.11 -16.71 1.64
CA SER A 21 -5.71 -16.35 1.88
C SER A 21 -4.96 -17.45 2.64
N LEU A 22 -5.57 -17.98 3.69
CA LEU A 22 -4.98 -19.04 4.50
C LEU A 22 -4.84 -20.36 3.71
N ALA A 23 -5.85 -20.73 2.94
CA ALA A 23 -5.81 -21.92 2.10
C ALA A 23 -4.67 -21.84 1.06
N VAL A 24 -4.47 -20.68 0.44
CA VAL A 24 -3.37 -20.44 -0.51
C VAL A 24 -2.01 -20.51 0.18
N ILE A 25 -1.85 -19.89 1.36
CA ILE A 25 -0.60 -19.95 2.12
C ILE A 25 -0.24 -21.40 2.46
N ILE A 26 -1.21 -22.18 2.94
CA ILE A 26 -1.01 -23.60 3.27
C ILE A 26 -0.63 -24.39 2.01
N ALA A 27 -1.35 -24.20 0.90
CA ALA A 27 -1.06 -24.87 -0.35
C ALA A 27 0.36 -24.55 -0.85
N LEU A 28 0.76 -23.28 -0.85
CA LEU A 28 2.12 -22.86 -1.22
C LEU A 28 3.17 -23.47 -0.30
N ALA A 29 2.91 -23.53 1.00
CA ALA A 29 3.85 -24.12 1.96
C ALA A 29 4.14 -25.61 1.70
N PHE A 30 3.18 -26.34 1.12
CA PHE A 30 3.36 -27.74 0.71
C PHE A 30 4.01 -27.89 -0.67
N VAL A 31 3.80 -26.93 -1.57
CA VAL A 31 4.34 -26.99 -2.95
C VAL A 31 5.79 -26.49 -3.03
N VAL A 32 6.18 -25.57 -2.15
CA VAL A 32 7.51 -24.93 -2.17
C VAL A 32 8.58 -25.85 -1.57
N ASP A 33 9.66 -26.09 -2.33
CA ASP A 33 10.90 -26.65 -1.80
C ASP A 33 11.64 -25.59 -0.99
N TRP A 34 11.51 -25.67 0.34
CA TRP A 34 12.13 -24.75 1.28
C TRP A 34 13.66 -24.70 1.19
N GLY A 35 14.30 -25.80 0.76
CA GLY A 35 15.75 -25.87 0.56
C GLY A 35 16.18 -25.01 -0.63
N GLN A 36 15.53 -25.20 -1.78
CA GLN A 36 15.80 -24.38 -2.96
C GLN A 36 15.42 -22.91 -2.76
N PHE A 37 14.30 -22.65 -2.07
CA PHE A 37 13.87 -21.29 -1.73
C PHE A 37 14.98 -20.51 -1.00
N TRP A 38 15.61 -21.11 0.01
CA TRP A 38 16.65 -20.44 0.79
C TRP A 38 17.94 -20.21 -0.01
N VAL A 39 18.29 -21.15 -0.89
CA VAL A 39 19.43 -21.00 -1.80
C VAL A 39 19.20 -19.85 -2.78
N SER A 40 18.02 -19.81 -3.43
CA SER A 40 17.65 -18.72 -4.34
C SER A 40 17.57 -17.37 -3.60
N PHE A 41 17.08 -17.36 -2.37
CA PHE A 41 17.00 -16.14 -1.56
C PHE A 41 18.39 -15.58 -1.22
N ARG A 42 19.37 -16.43 -0.90
CA ARG A 42 20.76 -15.99 -0.64
C ARG A 42 21.52 -15.56 -1.91
N GLN A 43 21.08 -16.02 -3.08
CA GLN A 43 21.66 -15.62 -4.36
C GLN A 43 21.15 -14.26 -4.85
N VAL A 44 20.19 -13.64 -4.14
CA VAL A 44 19.70 -12.31 -4.46
C VAL A 44 20.87 -11.32 -4.40
N ARG A 45 21.22 -10.78 -5.56
CA ARG A 45 22.31 -9.81 -5.68
C ARG A 45 21.86 -8.46 -5.13
N PHE A 46 22.77 -7.78 -4.45
CA PHE A 46 22.54 -6.41 -3.97
C PHE A 46 22.16 -5.45 -5.11
N THR A 47 22.71 -5.66 -6.32
CA THR A 47 22.36 -4.89 -7.52
C THR A 47 20.89 -5.03 -7.89
N THR A 48 20.31 -6.23 -7.80
CA THR A 48 18.89 -6.45 -8.08
C THR A 48 18.01 -5.70 -7.08
N VAL A 49 18.35 -5.77 -5.79
CA VAL A 49 17.64 -5.04 -4.73
C VAL A 49 17.75 -3.53 -4.94
N ALA A 50 18.95 -3.03 -5.24
CA ALA A 50 19.18 -1.62 -5.51
C ALA A 50 18.41 -1.13 -6.75
N SER A 51 18.37 -1.90 -7.83
CA SER A 51 17.59 -1.58 -9.03
C SER A 51 16.09 -1.53 -8.74
N LEU A 52 15.56 -2.49 -7.96
CA LEU A 52 14.16 -2.48 -7.55
C LEU A 52 13.83 -1.30 -6.62
N ALA A 53 14.74 -0.96 -5.70
CA ALA A 53 14.59 0.18 -4.82
C ALA A 53 14.60 1.49 -5.61
N LEU A 54 15.51 1.66 -6.57
CA LEU A 54 15.55 2.82 -7.46
C LEU A 54 14.29 2.92 -8.31
N LEU A 55 13.86 1.82 -8.93
CA LEU A 55 12.63 1.80 -9.73
C LEU A 55 11.41 2.17 -8.88
N SER A 56 11.33 1.65 -7.65
CA SER A 56 10.27 1.99 -6.70
C SER A 56 10.32 3.47 -6.32
N PHE A 57 11.51 3.99 -6.01
CA PHE A 57 11.71 5.40 -5.69
C PHE A 57 11.25 6.31 -6.83
N PHE A 58 11.68 6.05 -8.06
CA PHE A 58 11.21 6.82 -9.22
C PHE A 58 9.71 6.68 -9.44
N SER A 59 9.14 5.50 -9.22
CA SER A 59 7.69 5.31 -9.27
C SER A 59 6.96 6.20 -8.26
N LEU A 60 7.48 6.37 -7.04
CA LEU A 60 6.91 7.27 -6.03
C LEU A 60 7.05 8.74 -6.43
N VAL A 61 8.19 9.13 -7.01
CA VAL A 61 8.42 10.50 -7.51
C VAL A 61 7.48 10.83 -8.67
N PHE A 62 7.35 9.96 -9.67
CA PHE A 62 6.40 10.20 -10.77
C PHE A 62 4.97 10.28 -10.29
N ARG A 63 4.62 9.47 -9.28
CA ARG A 63 3.30 9.51 -8.66
C ARG A 63 3.06 10.83 -7.93
N SER A 64 4.03 11.32 -7.15
CA SER A 64 3.89 12.62 -6.47
C SER A 64 3.77 13.78 -7.46
N LEU A 65 4.50 13.72 -8.58
CA LEU A 65 4.38 14.70 -9.66
C LEU A 65 3.00 14.66 -10.34
N ALA A 66 2.45 13.47 -10.59
CA ALA A 66 1.11 13.32 -11.14
C ALA A 66 0.05 13.91 -10.19
N TRP A 67 0.17 13.68 -8.88
CA TRP A 67 -0.70 14.29 -7.87
C TRP A 67 -0.53 15.82 -7.81
N ARG A 68 0.70 16.31 -7.85
CA ARG A 68 0.98 17.76 -7.92
C ARG A 68 0.34 18.41 -9.15
N SER A 69 0.36 17.72 -10.29
CA SER A 69 -0.29 18.19 -11.52
C SER A 69 -1.80 18.28 -11.38
N LEU A 70 -2.43 17.40 -10.60
CA LEU A 70 -3.87 17.46 -10.29
C LEU A 70 -4.23 18.62 -9.34
N LEU A 71 -3.30 19.03 -8.48
CA LEU A 71 -3.45 20.16 -7.55
C LEU A 71 -3.00 21.50 -8.15
N GLU A 72 -2.97 21.62 -9.48
CA GLU A 72 -2.60 22.86 -10.20
C GLU A 72 -1.21 23.41 -9.81
N ASN A 73 -0.27 22.55 -9.42
CA ASN A 73 1.07 22.93 -8.95
C ASN A 73 1.10 23.87 -7.72
N LYS A 74 0.03 23.91 -6.91
CA LYS A 74 -0.03 24.74 -5.69
C LYS A 74 1.01 24.34 -4.63
N LEU A 75 1.42 23.07 -4.60
CA LEU A 75 2.44 22.55 -3.69
C LEU A 75 3.82 22.48 -4.36
N SER A 76 4.88 22.62 -3.56
CA SER A 76 6.25 22.30 -3.98
C SER A 76 6.38 20.81 -4.30
N VAL A 77 7.35 20.46 -5.15
CA VAL A 77 7.64 19.04 -5.49
C VAL A 77 7.97 18.23 -4.25
N VAL A 78 8.73 18.81 -3.32
CA VAL A 78 9.12 18.15 -2.07
C VAL A 78 7.91 17.91 -1.18
N ASP A 79 7.03 18.90 -1.04
CA ASP A 79 5.83 18.79 -0.21
C ASP A 79 4.85 17.76 -0.79
N ALA A 80 4.68 17.76 -2.11
CA ALA A 80 3.86 16.76 -2.79
C ALA A 80 4.43 15.33 -2.62
N PHE A 81 5.76 15.18 -2.66
CA PHE A 81 6.42 13.91 -2.41
C PHE A 81 6.25 13.45 -0.96
N LEU A 82 6.45 14.34 0.02
CA LEU A 82 6.27 14.02 1.43
C LEU A 82 4.81 13.67 1.74
N CYS A 83 3.85 14.43 1.21
CA CYS A 83 2.42 14.19 1.40
C CYS A 83 2.01 12.81 0.82
N GLU A 84 2.48 12.45 -0.38
CA GLU A 84 2.21 11.14 -0.96
C GLU A 84 2.84 10.00 -0.15
N ASN A 85 4.07 10.18 0.36
CA ASN A 85 4.72 9.18 1.22
C ASN A 85 4.01 9.01 2.57
N ILE A 86 3.57 10.10 3.19
CA ILE A 86 2.79 10.08 4.44
C ILE A 86 1.45 9.37 4.20
N GLY A 87 0.75 9.73 3.11
CA GLY A 87 -0.49 9.05 2.72
C GLY A 87 -0.28 7.56 2.46
N TYR A 88 0.84 7.19 1.82
CA TYR A 88 1.21 5.79 1.58
C TYR A 88 1.49 5.05 2.89
N LEU A 89 2.21 5.68 3.82
CA LEU A 89 2.51 5.10 5.14
C LEU A 89 1.23 4.89 5.97
N LEU A 90 0.35 5.89 6.02
CA LEU A 90 -0.94 5.77 6.70
C LEU A 90 -1.81 4.67 6.10
N ASN A 91 -1.81 4.52 4.77
CA ASN A 91 -2.56 3.45 4.09
C ASN A 91 -2.03 2.05 4.40
N ASN A 92 -0.74 1.90 4.73
CA ASN A 92 -0.15 0.61 5.09
C ASN A 92 -0.32 0.28 6.57
N LEU A 93 -0.29 1.29 7.45
CA LEU A 93 -0.39 1.09 8.90
C LEU A 93 -1.85 1.00 9.38
N LEU A 94 -2.75 1.76 8.77
CA LEU A 94 -4.12 1.85 9.21
C LEU A 94 -5.05 1.16 8.21
N PRO A 95 -5.91 0.24 8.66
CA PRO A 95 -7.05 -0.17 7.84
C PRO A 95 -7.90 1.08 7.54
N PHE A 96 -8.61 1.09 6.41
CA PHE A 96 -9.53 2.18 5.97
C PHE A 96 -8.96 3.32 5.09
N ARG A 97 -7.87 3.11 4.33
CA ARG A 97 -7.41 4.06 3.29
C ARG A 97 -7.28 5.52 3.79
N LEU A 98 -6.88 5.72 5.05
CA LEU A 98 -6.80 7.03 5.70
C LEU A 98 -5.73 7.95 5.10
N GLY A 99 -4.88 7.45 4.20
CA GLY A 99 -4.01 8.28 3.37
C GLY A 99 -4.78 9.22 2.44
N GLU A 100 -6.05 8.94 2.13
CA GLU A 100 -6.93 9.91 1.46
C GLU A 100 -7.35 11.04 2.39
N LEU A 101 -7.53 10.78 3.70
CA LEU A 101 -7.82 11.82 4.68
C LEU A 101 -6.62 12.73 4.92
N ALA A 102 -5.40 12.18 4.97
CA ALA A 102 -4.19 12.99 5.09
C ALA A 102 -4.06 14.00 3.94
N ARG A 103 -4.40 13.59 2.71
CA ARG A 103 -4.41 14.47 1.54
C ARG A 103 -5.57 15.48 1.56
N ALA A 104 -6.74 15.09 2.09
CA ALA A 104 -7.86 16.01 2.28
C ALA A 104 -7.58 17.08 3.33
N VAL A 105 -6.86 16.76 4.42
CA VAL A 105 -6.46 17.74 5.43
C VAL A 105 -5.42 18.70 4.89
N VAL A 106 -4.40 18.21 4.19
CA VAL A 106 -3.34 19.06 3.61
C VAL A 106 -3.85 19.93 2.45
N GLY A 107 -4.86 19.46 1.70
CA GLY A 107 -5.47 20.23 0.60
C GLY A 107 -6.63 21.15 1.01
N ALA A 108 -7.09 21.10 2.27
CA ALA A 108 -8.17 21.95 2.79
C ALA A 108 -7.67 23.27 3.40
N GLU A 109 -6.36 23.52 3.34
CA GLU A 109 -5.72 24.76 3.81
C GLU A 109 -5.23 25.64 2.66
#